data_AF-A0A0Q9REH8-F1
#
_entry.id   AF-A0A0Q9REH8-F1
#
_cell.length_a   1.000
_cell.length_b   1.000
_cell.length_c   1.000
_cell.angle_alpha   90.00
_cell.angle_beta   90.00
_cell.angle_gamma   90.00
#
_symmetry.space_group_name_H-M   'P 1'
#
loop_
_entity.id
_entity.type
_entity.pdbx_description
1 polymer ?
#
loop_
_entity_poly.entity_id
_entity_poly.type
_entity_poly.pdbx_seq_one_letter_code
_entity_poly.pdbx_strand_id
1 'polypeptide(L)'
;MSAMETQSLQESSTHHLGYVTGVRTIFGLEMKQRLRGRAWYIMMAVWFLVIGLVFLLATLTTATMDGAGPFLFDLVVGFVLLFGLLVAPGLSANAINGDRTGGTLAILQITLLTPGQILWGKWLASWTASLGFLALSSPFIFWALALGGVNPLEAFVSLLVLAIELGLVCALGVGISALAGRPLFSIVTTYMMVALLCIGTLIAFGLSMSLVIEEDVRVTQSFYDYPQEALESGQMLTEEDLECVTNEVLTPVLHTERTAWLLAANPFVLVADAVPYDRDTGNANSGVVTANYRAPGVMESISEQVRLAQAGPDYEVTCEEAQFFGSGSRDIDSEPLPIWPLGLALQGALAGLVLWAGRRKLVTPVRRLARGTRIA
;
A
#
# COMPACT_ATOMS: atom_id res chain seq x y z
N MET A 1 31.08 -73.49 -5.41
CA MET A 1 30.25 -72.91 -4.34
C MET A 1 30.59 -71.44 -4.23
N SER A 2 29.95 -70.62 -5.05
CA SER A 2 30.08 -69.15 -5.03
C SER A 2 28.66 -68.62 -4.83
N ALA A 3 28.28 -68.38 -3.58
CA ALA A 3 27.04 -67.71 -3.23
C ALA A 3 27.35 -66.22 -3.16
N MET A 4 27.36 -65.66 -4.37
CA MET A 4 27.47 -64.27 -4.72
C MET A 4 26.20 -63.54 -4.22
N GLU A 5 26.36 -62.74 -3.18
CA GLU A 5 25.98 -61.32 -3.22
C GLU A 5 24.62 -61.00 -3.87
N THR A 6 23.53 -61.43 -3.23
CA THR A 6 22.22 -60.80 -3.46
C THR A 6 22.07 -59.61 -2.54
N GLN A 7 22.50 -58.46 -3.04
CA GLN A 7 22.01 -57.13 -2.68
C GLN A 7 20.49 -57.17 -2.51
N SER A 8 20.00 -57.14 -1.27
CA SER A 8 18.69 -56.58 -0.99
C SER A 8 18.87 -55.06 -0.97
N LEU A 9 18.49 -54.43 -2.07
CA LEU A 9 18.30 -52.99 -2.22
C LEU A 9 17.43 -52.48 -1.06
N GLN A 10 18.10 -52.02 -0.01
CA GLN A 10 17.50 -51.33 1.10
C GLN A 10 17.05 -49.97 0.56
N GLU A 11 15.74 -49.75 0.64
CA GLU A 11 15.01 -48.56 0.20
C GLU A 11 15.87 -47.29 0.32
N SER A 12 16.13 -46.63 -0.81
CA SER A 12 16.60 -45.26 -0.79
C SER A 12 15.47 -44.40 -0.24
N SER A 13 15.42 -44.25 1.07
CA SER A 13 14.67 -43.19 1.71
C SER A 13 15.17 -41.89 1.09
N THR A 14 14.38 -41.32 0.18
CA THR A 14 14.63 -40.01 -0.39
C THR A 14 14.61 -39.04 0.78
N HIS A 15 15.79 -38.71 1.31
CA HIS A 15 15.97 -37.71 2.35
C HIS A 15 15.66 -36.34 1.75
N HIS A 16 14.37 -36.06 1.58
CA HIS A 16 13.89 -34.71 1.35
C HIS A 16 14.14 -33.95 2.65
N LEU A 17 14.95 -32.89 2.58
CA LEU A 17 14.93 -31.90 3.65
C LEU A 17 13.47 -31.46 3.84
N GLY A 18 13.01 -31.48 5.09
CA GLY A 18 11.69 -30.93 5.43
C GLY A 18 11.54 -29.54 4.84
N TYR A 19 10.36 -29.23 4.31
CA TYR A 19 10.13 -28.02 3.52
C TYR A 19 10.60 -26.74 4.22
N VAL A 20 10.27 -26.64 5.51
CA VAL A 20 10.65 -25.53 6.38
C VAL A 20 12.17 -25.44 6.57
N THR A 21 12.86 -26.57 6.72
CA THR A 21 14.31 -26.62 6.90
C THR A 21 15.05 -26.13 5.66
N GLY A 22 14.58 -26.49 4.46
CA GLY A 22 15.12 -26.00 3.19
C GLY A 22 14.96 -24.47 3.07
N VAL A 23 13.75 -23.96 3.31
CA VAL A 23 13.44 -22.52 3.29
C VAL A 23 14.30 -21.75 4.30
N ARG A 24 14.39 -22.24 5.55
CA ARG A 24 15.20 -21.62 6.61
C ARG A 24 16.69 -21.55 6.26
N THR A 25 17.19 -22.57 5.58
CA THR A 25 18.61 -22.64 5.18
C THR A 25 18.93 -21.56 4.15
N ILE A 26 18.12 -21.44 3.10
CA ILE A 26 18.27 -20.38 2.09
C ILE A 26 18.12 -18.99 2.72
N PHE A 27 17.07 -18.80 3.51
CA PHE A 27 16.85 -17.55 4.24
C PHE A 27 18.07 -17.14 5.09
N GLY A 28 18.61 -18.07 5.88
CA GLY A 28 19.76 -17.81 6.75
C GLY A 28 21.04 -17.47 5.98
N LEU A 29 21.26 -18.09 4.82
CA LEU A 29 22.40 -17.78 3.96
C LEU A 29 22.30 -16.37 3.37
N GLU A 30 21.13 -16.03 2.82
CA GLU A 30 20.85 -14.70 2.25
C GLU A 30 21.00 -13.58 3.30
N MET A 31 20.45 -13.79 4.50
CA MET A 31 20.53 -12.80 5.58
C MET A 31 21.98 -12.59 6.03
N LYS A 32 22.76 -13.67 6.19
CA LYS A 32 24.19 -13.56 6.52
C LYS A 32 24.97 -12.82 5.44
N GLN A 33 24.65 -13.05 4.16
CA GLN A 33 25.31 -12.33 3.07
C GLN A 33 25.01 -10.82 3.11
N ARG A 34 23.76 -10.43 3.38
CA ARG A 34 23.38 -9.01 3.54
C ARG A 34 24.07 -8.36 4.73
N LEU A 35 24.06 -9.02 5.90
CA LEU A 35 24.66 -8.53 7.14
C LEU A 35 26.19 -8.42 7.10
N ARG A 36 26.86 -9.15 6.18
CA ARG A 36 28.32 -9.03 5.96
C ARG A 36 28.69 -7.88 5.03
N GLY A 37 27.74 -7.37 4.23
CA GLY A 37 27.97 -6.31 3.28
C GLY A 37 27.91 -4.92 3.93
N ARG A 38 28.93 -4.09 3.71
CA ARG A 38 28.93 -2.68 4.19
C ARG A 38 27.81 -1.83 3.58
N ALA A 39 27.44 -2.13 2.33
CA ALA A 39 26.39 -1.42 1.60
C ALA A 39 25.03 -1.46 2.33
N TRP A 40 24.74 -2.56 3.03
CA TRP A 40 23.50 -2.71 3.80
C TRP A 40 23.41 -1.68 4.94
N TYR A 41 24.48 -1.55 5.73
CA TYR A 41 24.53 -0.59 6.84
C TYR A 41 24.52 0.86 6.35
N ILE A 42 25.18 1.15 5.23
CA ILE A 42 25.15 2.48 4.62
C ILE A 42 23.72 2.84 4.19
N MET A 43 23.03 1.91 3.52
CA MET A 43 21.65 2.13 3.08
C MET A 43 20.70 2.35 4.26
N MET A 44 20.86 1.58 5.35
CA MET A 44 20.10 1.76 6.59
C MET A 44 20.37 3.11 7.27
N ALA A 45 21.64 3.53 7.32
CA ALA A 45 22.01 4.83 7.88
C ALA A 45 21.44 5.99 7.04
N VAL A 46 21.57 5.93 5.71
CA VAL A 46 20.99 6.92 4.80
C VAL A 46 19.48 6.99 4.96
N TRP A 47 18.80 5.84 5.01
CA TRP A 47 17.37 5.76 5.26
C TRP A 47 16.95 6.46 6.55
N PHE A 48 17.60 6.11 7.67
CA PHE A 48 17.32 6.70 8.98
C PHE A 48 17.55 8.22 8.98
N LEU A 49 18.63 8.68 8.35
CA LEU A 49 18.94 10.11 8.22
C LEU A 49 17.89 10.85 7.37
N VAL A 50 17.47 10.27 6.24
CA VAL A 50 16.47 10.88 5.37
C VAL A 50 15.13 11.00 6.09
N ILE A 51 14.66 9.93 6.74
CA ILE A 51 13.40 9.99 7.51
C ILE A 51 13.52 10.95 8.68
N GLY A 52 14.63 10.91 9.42
CA GLY A 52 14.84 11.83 10.54
C GLY A 52 14.87 13.29 10.11
N LEU A 53 15.46 13.59 8.94
CA LEU A 53 15.46 14.93 8.37
C LEU A 53 14.04 15.37 7.97
N VAL A 54 13.29 14.51 7.28
CA VAL A 54 11.91 14.82 6.88
C VAL A 54 11.03 15.01 8.11
N PHE A 55 11.15 14.14 9.12
CA PHE A 55 10.44 14.26 10.38
C PHE A 55 10.77 15.57 11.10
N LEU A 56 12.06 15.90 11.21
CA LEU A 56 12.50 17.15 11.84
C LEU A 56 11.93 18.36 11.10
N LEU A 57 12.08 18.42 9.76
CA LEU A 57 11.55 19.52 8.97
C LEU A 57 10.03 19.65 9.13
N ALA A 58 9.31 18.53 9.10
CA ALA A 58 7.87 18.51 9.28
C ALA A 58 7.48 19.05 10.66
N THR A 59 8.13 18.58 11.74
CA THR A 59 7.86 19.07 13.10
C THR A 59 8.12 20.58 13.25
N LEU A 60 9.14 21.11 12.57
CA LEU A 60 9.44 22.55 12.59
C LEU A 60 8.39 23.36 11.83
N THR A 61 7.88 22.84 10.71
CA THR A 61 6.87 23.54 9.89
C THR A 61 5.49 23.51 10.52
N THR A 62 5.16 22.46 11.28
CA THR A 62 3.83 22.28 11.89
C THR A 62 3.78 22.68 13.35
N ALA A 63 4.86 23.24 13.91
CA ALA A 63 4.95 23.56 15.34
C ALA A 63 3.87 24.54 15.84
N THR A 64 3.32 25.37 14.95
CA THR A 64 2.26 26.35 15.25
C THR A 64 0.87 25.88 14.82
N MET A 65 0.75 24.67 14.27
CA MET A 65 -0.52 24.12 13.81
C MET A 65 -1.18 23.31 14.92
N ASP A 66 -2.46 23.55 15.16
CA ASP A 66 -3.28 22.66 15.97
C ASP A 66 -3.42 21.31 15.26
N GLY A 67 -3.25 20.20 15.99
CA GLY A 67 -3.29 18.86 15.40
C GLY A 67 -2.02 18.42 14.64
N ALA A 68 -0.84 18.93 15.03
CA ALA A 68 0.43 18.57 14.39
C ALA A 68 0.76 17.06 14.47
N GLY A 69 0.51 16.38 15.60
CA GLY A 69 0.88 14.97 15.80
C GLY A 69 0.33 14.01 14.72
N PRO A 70 -0.98 14.06 14.43
CA PRO A 70 -1.59 13.23 13.40
C PRO A 70 -1.15 13.52 11.97
N PHE A 71 -1.02 14.80 11.62
CA PHE A 71 -0.43 15.18 10.34
C PHE A 71 0.98 14.59 10.17
N LEU A 72 1.80 14.65 11.22
CA LEU A 72 3.16 14.09 11.22
C LEU A 72 3.14 12.56 11.12
N PHE A 73 2.22 11.89 11.82
CA PHE A 73 2.05 10.45 11.76
C PHE A 73 1.75 10.00 10.32
N ASP A 74 0.74 10.59 9.69
CA ASP A 74 0.34 10.29 8.32
C ASP A 74 1.44 10.59 7.30
N LEU A 75 2.13 11.72 7.47
CA LEU A 75 3.25 12.09 6.62
C LEU A 75 4.37 11.04 6.70
N VAL A 76 4.71 10.58 7.90
CA VAL A 76 5.74 9.55 8.10
C VAL A 76 5.28 8.22 7.51
N VAL A 77 4.04 7.79 7.75
CA VAL A 77 3.48 6.54 7.19
C VAL A 77 3.51 6.58 5.66
N GLY A 78 3.03 7.66 5.06
CA GLY A 78 3.05 7.87 3.61
C GLY A 78 4.46 7.91 3.03
N PHE A 79 5.39 8.56 3.72
CA PHE A 79 6.80 8.62 3.32
C PHE A 79 7.47 7.24 3.36
N VAL A 80 7.26 6.49 4.45
CA VAL A 80 7.76 5.13 4.62
C VAL A 80 7.21 4.21 3.54
N LEU A 81 5.92 4.33 3.22
CA LEU A 81 5.31 3.61 2.11
C LEU A 81 5.98 3.97 0.79
N LEU A 82 6.02 5.26 0.42
CA LEU A 82 6.60 5.74 -0.84
C LEU A 82 8.02 5.22 -1.05
N PHE A 83 8.90 5.42 -0.07
CA PHE A 83 10.27 4.98 -0.18
C PHE A 83 10.41 3.46 -0.03
N GLY A 84 9.53 2.81 0.72
CA GLY A 84 9.43 1.36 0.80
C GLY A 84 9.13 0.74 -0.56
N LEU A 85 8.22 1.34 -1.33
CA LEU A 85 7.88 0.96 -2.71
C LEU A 85 9.03 1.21 -3.70
N LEU A 86 9.95 2.13 -3.39
CA LEU A 86 11.17 2.35 -4.18
C LEU A 86 12.30 1.38 -3.83
N VAL A 87 12.45 1.05 -2.55
CA VAL A 87 13.56 0.20 -2.06
C VAL A 87 13.24 -1.29 -2.23
N ALA A 88 12.01 -1.72 -1.95
CA ALA A 88 11.62 -3.13 -1.96
C ALA A 88 11.85 -3.82 -3.33
N PRO A 89 11.54 -3.20 -4.49
CA PRO A 89 11.90 -3.76 -5.80
C PRO A 89 13.41 -3.93 -5.98
N GLY A 90 14.22 -2.97 -5.53
CA GLY A 90 15.69 -3.07 -5.59
C GLY A 90 16.24 -4.25 -4.78
N LEU A 91 15.60 -4.59 -3.65
CA LEU A 91 16.00 -5.68 -2.77
C LEU A 91 15.53 -7.08 -3.23
N SER A 92 14.50 -7.14 -4.07
CA SER A 92 13.80 -8.39 -4.43
C SER A 92 13.93 -8.75 -5.92
N ALA A 93 13.94 -7.77 -6.83
CA ALA A 93 13.94 -7.98 -8.27
C ALA A 93 15.23 -8.65 -8.79
N ASN A 94 16.32 -8.56 -8.05
CA ASN A 94 17.57 -9.26 -8.37
C ASN A 94 17.79 -10.54 -7.54
N ALA A 95 16.82 -11.00 -6.75
CA ALA A 95 17.03 -12.12 -5.85
C ALA A 95 17.41 -13.42 -6.58
N ILE A 96 16.78 -13.73 -7.72
CA ILE A 96 17.08 -14.95 -8.50
C ILE A 96 18.05 -14.65 -9.64
N ASN A 97 17.88 -13.51 -10.30
CA ASN A 97 18.80 -13.12 -11.37
C ASN A 97 20.23 -12.86 -10.86
N GLY A 98 20.40 -12.43 -9.61
CA GLY A 98 21.71 -12.30 -8.97
C GLY A 98 22.45 -13.63 -8.90
N ASP A 99 21.77 -14.71 -8.48
CA ASP A 99 22.34 -16.07 -8.47
C ASP A 99 22.65 -16.57 -9.88
N ARG A 100 21.78 -16.23 -10.85
CA ARG A 100 21.98 -16.61 -12.25
C ARG A 100 23.22 -15.94 -12.84
N THR A 101 23.41 -14.65 -12.58
CA THR A 101 24.59 -13.90 -13.04
C THR A 101 25.85 -14.32 -12.29
N GLY A 102 25.73 -14.68 -11.01
CA GLY A 102 26.83 -15.20 -10.20
C GLY A 102 27.21 -16.65 -10.48
N GLY A 103 26.51 -17.36 -11.37
CA GLY A 103 26.75 -18.77 -11.68
C GLY A 103 26.38 -19.74 -10.55
N THR A 104 25.79 -19.26 -9.46
CA THR A 104 25.44 -20.08 -8.28
C THR A 104 24.09 -20.77 -8.43
N LEU A 105 23.23 -20.32 -9.35
CA LEU A 105 21.91 -20.91 -9.55
C LEU A 105 21.98 -22.39 -9.97
N ALA A 106 22.91 -22.75 -10.86
CA ALA A 106 23.08 -24.14 -11.30
C ALA A 106 23.55 -25.03 -10.13
N ILE A 107 24.41 -24.50 -9.26
CA ILE A 107 24.90 -25.19 -8.05
C ILE A 107 23.73 -25.41 -7.06
N LEU A 108 22.83 -24.43 -6.90
CA LEU A 108 21.65 -24.61 -6.05
C LEU A 108 20.66 -25.63 -6.63
N GLN A 109 20.56 -25.73 -7.96
CA GLN A 109 19.65 -26.66 -8.63
C GLN A 109 20.11 -28.13 -8.64
N ILE A 110 21.39 -28.40 -8.38
CA ILE A 110 21.90 -29.76 -8.17
C ILE A 110 21.80 -30.22 -6.71
N THR A 111 21.34 -29.36 -5.80
CA THR A 111 21.08 -29.73 -4.40
C THR A 111 19.72 -30.39 -4.22
N LEU A 112 19.48 -30.94 -3.03
CA LEU A 112 18.19 -31.53 -2.60
C LEU A 112 17.04 -30.50 -2.44
N LEU A 113 17.26 -29.22 -2.78
CA LEU A 113 16.28 -28.15 -2.60
C LEU A 113 15.27 -28.12 -3.75
N THR A 114 13.99 -28.00 -3.41
CA THR A 114 12.93 -27.82 -4.41
C THR A 114 12.86 -26.36 -4.88
N PRO A 115 12.43 -26.09 -6.13
CA PRO A 115 12.25 -24.72 -6.63
C PRO A 115 11.35 -23.83 -5.75
N GLY A 116 10.35 -24.44 -5.11
CA GLY A 116 9.48 -23.74 -4.16
C GLY A 116 10.22 -23.29 -2.90
N GLN A 117 11.08 -24.15 -2.33
CA GLN A 117 11.86 -23.80 -1.15
C GLN A 117 12.82 -22.63 -1.42
N ILE A 118 13.44 -22.60 -2.61
CA ILE A 118 14.33 -21.50 -3.03
C ILE A 118 13.54 -20.20 -3.15
N LEU A 119 12.37 -20.24 -3.79
CA LEU A 119 11.53 -19.07 -4.02
C LEU A 119 11.04 -18.44 -2.71
N TRP A 120 10.49 -19.26 -1.81
CA TRP A 120 10.01 -18.79 -0.49
C TRP A 120 11.15 -18.30 0.39
N GLY A 121 12.31 -18.98 0.40
CA GLY A 121 13.48 -18.53 1.16
C GLY A 121 13.97 -17.16 0.72
N LYS A 122 14.02 -16.91 -0.59
CA LYS A 122 14.42 -15.60 -1.15
C LYS A 122 13.39 -14.51 -0.90
N TRP A 123 12.10 -14.83 -1.02
CA TRP A 123 11.03 -13.89 -0.69
C TRP A 123 11.06 -13.49 0.78
N LEU A 124 11.16 -14.45 1.72
CA LEU A 124 11.28 -14.17 3.14
C LEU A 124 12.53 -13.33 3.46
N ALA A 125 13.65 -13.58 2.77
CA ALA A 125 14.88 -12.81 2.97
C ALA A 125 14.72 -11.36 2.50
N SER A 126 14.09 -11.13 1.34
CA SER A 126 13.80 -9.77 0.87
C SER A 126 12.76 -9.08 1.74
N TRP A 127 11.72 -9.80 2.18
CA TRP A 127 10.68 -9.24 3.04
C TRP A 127 11.26 -8.83 4.40
N THR A 128 12.05 -9.69 5.04
CA THR A 128 12.70 -9.37 6.33
C THR A 128 13.68 -8.21 6.19
N ALA A 129 14.38 -8.11 5.05
CA ALA A 129 15.21 -6.95 4.77
C ALA A 129 14.38 -5.66 4.69
N SER A 130 13.24 -5.66 4.00
CA SER A 130 12.30 -4.53 3.97
C SER A 130 11.73 -4.21 5.36
N LEU A 131 11.43 -5.22 6.18
CA LEU A 131 11.02 -5.03 7.57
C LEU A 131 12.12 -4.37 8.42
N GLY A 132 13.39 -4.57 8.09
CA GLY A 132 14.49 -3.83 8.72
C GLY A 132 14.39 -2.32 8.51
N PHE A 133 13.99 -1.88 7.31
CA PHE A 133 13.76 -0.45 7.02
C PHE A 133 12.55 0.08 7.80
N LEU A 134 11.45 -0.68 7.81
CA LEU A 134 10.26 -0.33 8.59
C LEU A 134 10.55 -0.25 10.08
N ALA A 135 11.34 -1.18 10.63
CA ALA A 135 11.75 -1.15 12.03
C ALA A 135 12.60 0.09 12.37
N LEU A 136 13.47 0.53 11.46
CA LEU A 136 14.20 1.79 11.63
C LEU A 136 13.31 3.03 11.54
N SER A 137 12.20 2.95 10.82
CA SER A 137 11.21 4.02 10.74
C SER A 137 10.27 4.08 11.95
N SER A 138 10.06 2.94 12.62
CA SER A 138 9.16 2.83 13.77
C SER A 138 9.39 3.87 14.89
N PRO A 139 10.62 4.25 15.32
CA PRO A 139 10.79 5.27 16.34
C PRO A 139 10.17 6.62 15.96
N PHE A 140 10.18 7.00 14.68
CA PHE A 140 9.57 8.26 14.22
C PHE A 140 8.04 8.18 14.25
N ILE A 141 7.47 7.03 13.93
CA ILE A 141 6.02 6.77 14.02
C ILE A 141 5.57 6.83 15.48
N PHE A 142 6.30 6.18 16.40
CA PHE A 142 5.99 6.24 17.82
C PHE A 142 6.23 7.62 18.43
N TRP A 143 7.21 8.38 17.92
CA TRP A 143 7.38 9.77 18.34
C TRP A 143 6.21 10.65 17.90
N ALA A 144 5.72 10.47 16.67
CA ALA A 144 4.51 11.17 16.21
C ALA A 144 3.29 10.84 17.10
N LEU A 145 3.14 9.57 17.49
CA LEU A 145 2.10 9.14 18.44
C LEU A 145 2.26 9.81 19.82
N ALA A 146 3.50 9.98 20.29
CA ALA A 146 3.78 10.62 21.58
C ALA A 146 3.45 12.12 21.61
N LEU A 147 3.35 12.78 20.44
CA LEU A 147 2.86 14.16 20.34
C LEU A 147 1.34 14.27 20.59
N GLY A 148 0.63 13.15 20.62
CA GLY A 148 -0.81 13.09 20.89
C GLY A 148 -1.69 13.27 19.64
N GLY A 149 -2.99 13.01 19.80
CA GLY A 149 -4.01 13.18 18.74
C GLY A 149 -4.22 11.97 17.83
N VAL A 150 -3.44 10.90 17.97
CA VAL A 150 -3.55 9.67 17.17
C VAL A 150 -3.88 8.50 18.09
N ASN A 151 -4.82 7.64 17.72
CA ASN A 151 -5.08 6.44 18.51
C ASN A 151 -3.92 5.44 18.37
N PRO A 152 -3.42 4.81 19.46
CA PRO A 152 -2.35 3.82 19.36
C PRO A 152 -2.67 2.63 18.44
N LEU A 153 -3.96 2.34 18.25
CA LEU A 153 -4.43 1.32 17.31
C LEU A 153 -4.08 1.68 15.86
N GLU A 154 -4.19 2.95 15.48
CA GLU A 154 -3.83 3.44 14.13
C GLU A 154 -2.36 3.13 13.82
N ALA A 155 -1.46 3.37 14.77
CA ALA A 155 -0.04 3.06 14.63
C ALA A 155 0.25 1.56 14.47
N PHE A 156 -0.45 0.71 15.22
CA PHE A 156 -0.26 -0.74 15.11
C PHE A 156 -0.79 -1.28 13.77
N VAL A 157 -1.97 -0.82 13.34
CA VAL A 157 -2.58 -1.22 12.08
C VAL A 157 -1.75 -0.71 10.90
N SER A 158 -1.30 0.54 10.92
CA SER A 158 -0.45 1.10 9.85
C SER A 158 0.86 0.33 9.71
N LEU A 159 1.55 0.02 10.82
CA LEU A 159 2.77 -0.80 10.80
C LEU A 159 2.53 -2.21 10.24
N LEU A 160 1.43 -2.85 10.62
CA LEU A 160 1.07 -4.18 10.13
C LEU A 160 0.79 -4.16 8.62
N VAL A 161 0.01 -3.19 8.14
CA VAL A 161 -0.38 -3.10 6.73
C VAL A 161 0.82 -2.69 5.87
N LEU A 162 1.68 -1.77 6.33
CA LEU A 162 2.96 -1.48 5.69
C LEU A 162 3.85 -2.73 5.58
N ALA A 163 3.93 -3.54 6.64
CA ALA A 163 4.69 -4.79 6.62
C ALA A 163 4.15 -5.77 5.57
N ILE A 164 2.82 -5.89 5.44
CA ILE A 164 2.16 -6.73 4.46
C ILE A 164 2.42 -6.21 3.03
N GLU A 165 2.25 -4.91 2.80
CA GLU A 165 2.46 -4.26 1.50
C GLU A 165 3.90 -4.45 1.00
N LEU A 166 4.89 -4.23 1.87
CA LEU A 166 6.30 -4.51 1.55
C LEU A 166 6.53 -5.99 1.20
N GLY A 167 5.82 -6.89 1.87
CA GLY A 167 5.83 -8.33 1.57
C GLY A 167 5.27 -8.64 0.19
N LEU A 168 4.15 -8.04 -0.20
CA LEU A 168 3.51 -8.19 -1.51
C LEU A 168 4.41 -7.66 -2.63
N VAL A 169 5.00 -6.49 -2.45
CA VAL A 169 5.94 -5.93 -3.44
C VAL A 169 7.21 -6.78 -3.56
N CYS A 170 7.73 -7.29 -2.44
CA CYS A 170 8.84 -8.26 -2.48
C CYS A 170 8.46 -9.54 -3.22
N ALA A 171 7.23 -10.04 -3.07
CA ALA A 171 6.74 -11.23 -3.77
C ALA A 171 6.69 -10.99 -5.29
N LEU A 172 6.17 -9.84 -5.71
CA LEU A 172 6.17 -9.43 -7.11
C LEU A 172 7.60 -9.37 -7.66
N GLY A 173 8.52 -8.71 -6.95
CA GLY A 173 9.91 -8.60 -7.38
C GLY A 173 10.63 -9.94 -7.48
N VAL A 174 10.49 -10.82 -6.48
CA VAL A 174 11.08 -12.16 -6.52
C VAL A 174 10.48 -13.01 -7.64
N GLY A 175 9.16 -12.97 -7.83
CA GLY A 175 8.50 -13.73 -8.89
C GLY A 175 8.87 -13.24 -10.29
N ILE A 176 8.93 -11.92 -10.50
CA ILE A 176 9.45 -11.32 -11.75
C ILE A 176 10.92 -11.69 -11.95
N SER A 177 11.74 -11.74 -10.89
CA SER A 177 13.13 -12.20 -10.95
C SER A 177 13.26 -13.63 -11.46
N ALA A 178 12.37 -14.53 -11.04
CA ALA A 178 12.34 -15.90 -11.55
C ALA A 178 12.00 -15.95 -13.05
N LEU A 179 11.04 -15.12 -13.47
CA LEU A 179 10.52 -15.05 -14.83
C LEU A 179 11.47 -14.35 -15.81
N ALA A 180 12.16 -13.30 -15.38
CA ALA A 180 13.09 -12.57 -16.23
C ALA A 180 14.33 -13.41 -16.54
N GLY A 181 14.85 -13.31 -17.77
CA GLY A 181 16.10 -13.95 -18.17
C GLY A 181 17.35 -13.09 -17.92
N ARG A 182 17.18 -11.80 -17.60
CA ARG A 182 18.25 -10.82 -17.40
C ARG A 182 17.96 -9.95 -16.17
N PRO A 183 18.97 -9.61 -15.34
CA PRO A 183 18.80 -8.77 -14.15
C PRO A 183 18.17 -7.40 -14.43
N LEU A 184 18.68 -6.67 -15.42
CA LEU A 184 18.18 -5.31 -15.72
C LEU A 184 16.71 -5.31 -16.12
N PHE A 185 16.30 -6.27 -16.95
CA PHE A 185 14.89 -6.41 -17.36
C PHE A 185 14.00 -6.69 -16.14
N SER A 186 14.44 -7.58 -15.24
CA SER A 186 13.72 -7.88 -14.00
C SER A 186 13.48 -6.64 -13.13
N ILE A 187 14.53 -5.85 -12.92
CA ILE A 187 14.47 -4.64 -12.09
C ILE A 187 13.49 -3.63 -12.71
N VAL A 188 13.64 -3.34 -14.00
CA VAL A 188 12.76 -2.39 -14.70
C VAL A 188 11.31 -2.86 -14.71
N THR A 189 11.04 -4.13 -15.02
CA THR A 189 9.67 -4.65 -15.01
C THR A 189 9.04 -4.62 -13.62
N THR A 190 9.82 -4.87 -12.56
CA THR A 190 9.30 -4.78 -11.19
C THR A 190 8.93 -3.34 -10.83
N TYR A 191 9.79 -2.36 -11.17
CA TYR A 191 9.47 -0.94 -10.96
C TYR A 191 8.28 -0.48 -11.80
N MET A 192 8.17 -0.94 -13.06
CA MET A 192 7.00 -0.64 -13.90
C MET A 192 5.71 -1.23 -13.33
N MET A 193 5.76 -2.44 -12.75
CA MET A 193 4.60 -3.04 -12.10
C MET A 193 4.16 -2.24 -10.87
N VAL A 194 5.11 -1.85 -10.01
CA VAL A 194 4.81 -1.00 -8.84
C VAL A 194 4.27 0.36 -9.28
N ALA A 195 4.86 0.98 -10.31
CA ALA A 195 4.35 2.24 -10.86
C ALA A 195 2.95 2.10 -11.46
N LEU A 196 2.63 0.96 -12.10
CA LEU A 196 1.29 0.66 -12.60
C LEU A 196 0.27 0.53 -11.46
N LEU A 197 0.66 -0.08 -10.34
CA LEU A 197 -0.20 -0.17 -9.16
C LEU A 197 -0.43 1.19 -8.48
N CYS A 198 0.59 2.07 -8.42
CA CYS A 198 0.47 3.39 -7.78
C CYS A 198 -0.17 4.44 -8.69
N ILE A 199 0.33 4.60 -9.91
CA ILE A 199 -0.07 5.66 -10.84
C ILE A 199 -1.06 5.12 -11.87
N GLY A 200 -0.85 3.89 -12.36
CA GLY A 200 -1.72 3.29 -13.37
C GLY A 200 -3.17 3.09 -12.88
N THR A 201 -3.36 2.75 -11.60
CA THR A 201 -4.71 2.67 -10.98
C THR A 201 -5.40 4.03 -10.95
N LEU A 202 -4.68 5.11 -10.59
CA LEU A 202 -5.20 6.48 -10.59
C LEU A 202 -5.56 6.95 -12.00
N ILE A 203 -4.71 6.67 -12.99
CA ILE A 203 -4.99 6.99 -14.39
C ILE A 203 -6.21 6.21 -14.88
N ALA A 204 -6.28 4.91 -14.59
CA ALA A 204 -7.41 4.07 -14.98
C ALA A 204 -8.73 4.57 -14.37
N PHE A 205 -8.70 4.95 -13.08
CA PHE A 205 -9.84 5.54 -12.41
C PHE A 205 -10.26 6.89 -13.01
N GLY A 206 -9.31 7.81 -13.20
CA GLY A 206 -9.60 9.12 -13.79
C GLY A 206 -10.15 9.02 -15.22
N LEU A 207 -9.58 8.16 -16.05
CA LEU A 207 -10.12 7.89 -17.40
C LEU A 207 -11.50 7.23 -17.36
N SER A 208 -11.78 6.42 -16.33
CA SER A 208 -13.08 5.76 -16.18
C SER A 208 -14.20 6.75 -15.84
N MET A 209 -13.91 7.88 -15.19
CA MET A 209 -14.94 8.87 -14.80
C MET A 209 -15.75 9.36 -15.99
N SER A 210 -15.11 9.59 -17.13
CA SER A 210 -15.79 10.02 -18.36
C SER A 210 -16.77 8.99 -18.93
N LEU A 211 -16.63 7.71 -18.54
CA LEU A 211 -17.53 6.64 -18.98
C LEU A 211 -18.72 6.45 -18.05
N VAL A 212 -18.71 7.06 -16.86
CA VAL A 212 -19.78 6.88 -15.85
C VAL A 212 -20.52 8.17 -15.53
N ILE A 213 -20.45 9.14 -16.44
CA ILE A 213 -21.27 10.36 -16.36
C ILE A 213 -22.68 10.01 -16.82
N GLU A 214 -23.67 10.31 -15.97
CA GLU A 214 -25.08 10.30 -16.35
C GLU A 214 -25.55 11.75 -16.52
N GLU A 215 -26.04 12.07 -17.72
CA GLU A 215 -26.57 13.40 -18.05
C GLU A 215 -28.04 13.49 -17.62
N ASP A 216 -28.49 14.70 -17.27
CA ASP A 216 -29.88 15.03 -16.92
C ASP A 216 -30.46 14.27 -15.71
N VAL A 217 -29.67 14.11 -14.66
CA VAL A 217 -30.13 13.56 -13.38
C VAL A 217 -30.74 14.66 -12.52
N ARG A 218 -31.91 14.39 -11.93
CA ARG A 218 -32.56 15.31 -10.96
C ARG A 218 -31.86 15.19 -9.62
N VAL A 219 -31.26 16.27 -9.18
CA VAL A 219 -30.63 16.39 -7.86
C VAL A 219 -31.36 17.48 -7.08
N THR A 220 -31.74 17.17 -5.85
CA THR A 220 -32.30 18.14 -4.91
C THR A 220 -31.14 18.89 -4.28
N GLN A 221 -31.06 20.19 -4.55
CA GLN A 221 -30.07 21.07 -3.94
C GLN A 221 -30.76 22.02 -2.99
N SER A 222 -30.30 22.04 -1.74
CA SER A 222 -30.84 22.90 -0.70
C SER A 222 -29.81 23.95 -0.32
N PHE A 223 -30.19 25.22 -0.24
CA PHE A 223 -29.33 26.32 0.19
C PHE A 223 -30.11 27.31 1.04
N TYR A 224 -29.40 28.04 1.91
CA TYR A 224 -30.03 29.09 2.70
C TYR A 224 -30.22 30.35 1.87
N ASP A 225 -31.43 30.89 1.88
CA ASP A 225 -31.71 32.20 1.31
C ASP A 225 -31.31 33.30 2.30
N TYR A 226 -30.61 34.30 1.81
CA TYR A 226 -30.13 35.42 2.61
C TYR A 226 -30.98 36.65 2.31
N PRO A 227 -31.85 37.08 3.24
CA PRO A 227 -32.74 38.21 2.98
C PRO A 227 -31.92 39.47 2.67
N GLN A 228 -32.17 40.07 1.51
CA GLN A 228 -31.38 41.18 0.98
C GLN A 228 -31.36 42.39 1.93
N GLU A 229 -32.45 42.60 2.67
CA GLU A 229 -32.57 43.66 3.68
C GLU A 229 -31.54 43.52 4.82
N ALA A 230 -31.19 42.29 5.20
CA ALA A 230 -30.19 42.02 6.23
C ALA A 230 -28.77 42.25 5.72
N LEU A 231 -28.49 41.91 4.45
CA LEU A 231 -27.20 42.23 3.80
C LEU A 231 -26.98 43.74 3.69
N GLU A 232 -28.03 44.49 3.34
CA GLU A 232 -27.95 45.94 3.13
C GLU A 232 -27.88 46.74 4.46
N SER A 233 -28.51 46.24 5.52
CA SER A 233 -28.51 46.86 6.85
C SER A 233 -27.29 46.51 7.71
N GLY A 234 -26.50 45.51 7.30
CA GLY A 234 -25.36 45.01 8.07
C GLY A 234 -25.75 44.29 9.37
N GLN A 235 -27.00 43.79 9.44
CA GLN A 235 -27.49 43.04 10.58
C GLN A 235 -26.82 41.66 10.65
N MET A 236 -26.35 41.25 11.83
CA MET A 236 -25.94 39.84 12.04
C MET A 236 -27.18 38.97 12.00
N LEU A 237 -27.23 38.06 11.02
CA LEU A 237 -28.26 37.02 10.92
C LEU A 237 -27.94 35.88 11.90
N THR A 238 -28.98 35.35 12.55
CA THR A 238 -28.90 34.13 13.35
C THR A 238 -29.41 32.93 12.54
N GLU A 239 -29.11 31.70 12.98
CA GLU A 239 -29.49 30.46 12.28
C GLU A 239 -31.02 30.32 12.12
N GLU A 240 -31.79 30.88 13.05
CA GLU A 240 -33.26 30.92 13.02
C GLU A 240 -33.83 31.92 11.98
N ASP A 241 -33.02 32.87 11.51
CA ASP A 241 -33.43 33.88 10.52
C ASP A 241 -33.23 33.41 9.07
N LEU A 242 -32.62 32.24 8.86
CA LEU A 242 -32.27 31.71 7.54
C LEU A 242 -33.31 30.69 7.08
N GLU A 243 -33.91 30.92 5.92
CA GLU A 243 -34.84 29.96 5.30
C GLU A 243 -34.07 28.99 4.40
N CYS A 244 -34.22 27.69 4.63
CA CYS A 244 -33.67 26.66 3.78
C CYS A 244 -34.56 26.47 2.54
N VAL A 245 -34.05 26.84 1.36
CA VAL A 245 -34.74 26.72 0.08
C VAL A 245 -34.22 25.50 -0.68
N THR A 246 -35.12 24.60 -1.04
CA THR A 246 -34.82 23.37 -1.79
C THR A 246 -35.27 23.51 -3.25
N ASN A 247 -34.37 23.26 -4.20
CA ASN A 247 -34.70 23.26 -5.63
C ASN A 247 -34.19 21.99 -6.32
N GLU A 248 -34.99 21.43 -7.21
CA GLU A 248 -34.55 20.34 -8.08
C GLU A 248 -33.85 20.91 -9.31
N VAL A 249 -32.60 20.53 -9.53
CA VAL A 249 -31.81 20.95 -10.70
C VAL A 249 -31.35 19.71 -11.47
N LEU A 250 -31.44 19.79 -12.79
CA LEU A 250 -30.84 18.80 -13.68
C LEU A 250 -29.34 19.05 -13.74
N THR A 251 -28.56 18.11 -13.22
CA THR A 251 -27.09 18.21 -13.20
C THR A 251 -26.46 16.93 -13.72
N PRO A 252 -25.28 17.02 -14.38
CA PRO A 252 -24.53 15.84 -14.75
C PRO A 252 -23.92 15.22 -13.48
N VAL A 253 -24.11 13.92 -13.31
CA VAL A 253 -23.73 13.20 -12.10
C VAL A 253 -22.69 12.12 -12.41
N LEU A 254 -21.67 12.00 -11.57
CA LEU A 254 -20.59 11.02 -11.71
C LEU A 254 -20.86 9.80 -10.83
N HIS A 255 -21.06 8.64 -11.46
CA HIS A 255 -21.26 7.37 -10.75
C HIS A 255 -19.93 6.69 -10.39
N THR A 256 -19.13 7.35 -9.53
CA THR A 256 -17.81 6.86 -9.12
C THR A 256 -17.87 5.53 -8.36
N GLU A 257 -19.01 5.18 -7.75
CA GLU A 257 -19.23 3.91 -7.05
C GLU A 257 -19.02 2.69 -7.96
N ARG A 258 -19.22 2.85 -9.27
CA ARG A 258 -19.07 1.77 -10.26
C ARG A 258 -17.61 1.48 -10.61
N THR A 259 -16.70 2.44 -10.40
CA THR A 259 -15.29 2.35 -10.81
C THR A 259 -14.30 2.50 -9.67
N ALA A 260 -14.75 2.86 -8.46
CA ALA A 260 -13.91 3.01 -7.27
C ALA A 260 -13.08 1.76 -6.94
N TRP A 261 -13.55 0.56 -7.29
CA TRP A 261 -12.80 -0.69 -7.12
C TRP A 261 -11.43 -0.71 -7.82
N LEU A 262 -11.23 0.10 -8.86
CA LEU A 262 -9.93 0.25 -9.54
C LEU A 262 -8.86 0.81 -8.61
N LEU A 263 -9.26 1.65 -7.65
CA LEU A 263 -8.38 2.24 -6.65
C LEU A 263 -7.97 1.23 -5.57
N ALA A 264 -8.72 0.15 -5.38
CA ALA A 264 -8.46 -0.86 -4.34
C ALA A 264 -7.05 -1.46 -4.47
N ALA A 265 -6.56 -1.67 -5.71
CA ALA A 265 -5.24 -2.25 -5.95
C ALA A 265 -4.07 -1.27 -5.69
N ASN A 266 -4.35 0.01 -5.43
CA ASN A 266 -3.33 1.02 -5.18
C ASN A 266 -2.71 0.86 -3.77
N PRO A 267 -1.38 0.72 -3.65
CA PRO A 267 -0.70 0.57 -2.35
C PRO A 267 -0.99 1.69 -1.34
N PHE A 268 -1.10 2.95 -1.81
CA PHE A 268 -1.39 4.10 -0.95
C PHE A 268 -2.83 4.05 -0.44
N VAL A 269 -3.78 3.70 -1.31
CA VAL A 269 -5.19 3.54 -0.93
C VAL A 269 -5.36 2.39 0.06
N LEU A 270 -4.68 1.27 -0.19
CA LEU A 270 -4.73 0.09 0.67
C LEU A 270 -4.24 0.40 2.09
N VAL A 271 -3.09 1.09 2.22
CA VAL A 271 -2.54 1.47 3.52
C VAL A 271 -3.40 2.54 4.18
N ALA A 272 -3.81 3.57 3.42
CA ALA A 272 -4.62 4.67 3.92
C ALA A 272 -5.96 4.16 4.47
N ASP A 273 -6.72 3.38 3.71
CA ASP A 273 -8.06 2.94 4.09
C ASP A 273 -8.08 1.84 5.18
N ALA A 274 -6.97 1.14 5.37
CA ALA A 274 -6.86 0.15 6.44
C ALA A 274 -6.72 0.78 7.84
N VAL A 275 -6.28 2.03 7.94
CA VAL A 275 -6.08 2.71 9.23
C VAL A 275 -7.45 3.12 9.81
N PRO A 276 -7.75 2.75 11.08
CA PRO A 276 -9.00 3.11 11.74
C PRO A 276 -8.90 4.54 12.29
N TYR A 277 -8.98 5.54 11.42
CA TYR A 277 -9.02 6.95 11.82
C TYR A 277 -10.25 7.23 12.69
N ASP A 278 -10.05 8.07 13.71
CA ASP A 278 -11.12 8.60 14.55
C ASP A 278 -11.82 9.74 13.82
N ARG A 279 -12.96 9.42 13.19
CA ARG A 279 -13.72 10.36 12.34
C ARG A 279 -14.81 11.10 13.09
N ASP A 280 -14.94 10.90 14.40
CA ASP A 280 -16.02 11.47 15.22
C ASP A 280 -15.84 12.98 15.50
N THR A 281 -14.99 13.69 14.76
CA THR A 281 -14.82 15.14 14.89
C THR A 281 -15.89 15.89 14.10
N GLY A 282 -17.09 16.00 14.67
CA GLY A 282 -18.03 17.05 14.28
C GLY A 282 -19.48 16.60 14.19
N ASN A 283 -20.05 16.14 15.31
CA ASN A 283 -21.51 16.23 15.45
C ASN A 283 -21.87 17.72 15.41
N ALA A 284 -22.30 18.23 14.25
CA ALA A 284 -22.78 19.60 14.06
C ALA A 284 -23.97 19.93 14.98
N ASN A 285 -24.56 18.92 15.62
CA ASN A 285 -25.60 19.04 16.64
C ASN A 285 -25.21 19.80 17.92
N SER A 286 -23.94 20.11 18.15
CA SER A 286 -23.56 21.07 19.18
C SER A 286 -23.36 22.44 18.51
N GLY A 287 -24.36 23.33 18.63
CA GLY A 287 -24.38 24.73 18.17
C GLY A 287 -23.32 25.65 18.80
N VAL A 288 -22.13 25.10 19.06
CA VAL A 288 -20.92 25.79 19.46
C VAL A 288 -19.91 25.48 18.36
N VAL A 289 -19.60 26.51 17.56
CA VAL A 289 -18.53 26.53 16.53
C VAL A 289 -17.15 26.52 17.22
N THR A 290 -16.92 25.49 18.04
CA THR A 290 -15.62 25.11 18.61
C THR A 290 -15.41 23.60 18.45
N ALA A 291 -16.05 22.97 17.45
CA ALA A 291 -15.58 21.69 16.98
C ALA A 291 -14.13 21.90 16.53
N ASN A 292 -13.19 21.24 17.21
CA ASN A 292 -11.77 21.34 16.92
C ASN A 292 -11.52 20.79 15.51
N TYR A 293 -11.70 21.63 14.49
CA TYR A 293 -11.40 21.28 13.10
C TYR A 293 -9.91 20.95 13.04
N ARG A 294 -9.63 19.66 12.88
CA ARG A 294 -8.29 19.18 12.67
C ARG A 294 -8.09 18.99 11.19
N ALA A 295 -7.01 19.54 10.64
CA ALA A 295 -6.64 19.25 9.27
C ALA A 295 -6.31 17.74 9.15
N PRO A 296 -6.99 16.98 8.28
CA PRO A 296 -6.71 15.57 8.10
C PRO A 296 -5.30 15.39 7.54
N GLY A 297 -4.66 14.28 7.91
CA GLY A 297 -3.35 13.93 7.39
C GLY A 297 -3.39 13.52 5.91
N VAL A 298 -2.20 13.33 5.32
CA VAL A 298 -2.08 12.94 3.90
C VAL A 298 -2.62 11.53 3.61
N MET A 299 -2.64 10.62 4.59
CA MET A 299 -3.18 9.27 4.39
C MET A 299 -4.67 9.25 4.71
N GLU A 300 -5.09 9.95 5.77
CA GLU A 300 -6.49 10.17 6.14
C GLU A 300 -7.28 10.77 4.98
N SER A 301 -6.77 11.84 4.36
CA SER A 301 -7.39 12.47 3.18
C SER A 301 -7.46 11.54 1.95
N ILE A 302 -6.52 10.60 1.78
CA ILE A 302 -6.63 9.59 0.71
C ILE A 302 -7.78 8.62 1.04
N SER A 303 -7.89 8.18 2.29
CA SER A 303 -8.98 7.29 2.71
C SER A 303 -10.34 7.97 2.55
N GLU A 304 -10.48 9.23 2.95
CA GLU A 304 -11.71 10.03 2.78
C GLU A 304 -12.09 10.15 1.31
N GLN A 305 -11.16 10.55 0.44
CA GLN A 305 -11.43 10.69 -1.00
C GLN A 305 -11.87 9.37 -1.64
N VAL A 306 -11.30 8.24 -1.22
CA VAL A 306 -11.67 6.92 -1.73
C VAL A 306 -13.06 6.52 -1.24
N ARG A 307 -13.39 6.77 0.03
CA ARG A 307 -14.72 6.50 0.58
C ARG A 307 -15.80 7.37 -0.06
N LEU A 308 -15.50 8.63 -0.33
CA LEU A 308 -16.36 9.52 -1.12
C LEU A 308 -16.54 8.96 -2.54
N ALA A 309 -15.48 8.49 -3.18
CA ALA A 309 -15.58 7.86 -4.49
C ALA A 309 -16.45 6.57 -4.45
N GLN A 310 -16.43 5.82 -3.35
CA GLN A 310 -17.27 4.61 -3.16
C GLN A 310 -18.73 4.94 -2.85
N ALA A 311 -19.00 6.02 -2.11
CA ALA A 311 -20.36 6.47 -1.81
C ALA A 311 -21.12 6.89 -3.08
N GLY A 312 -20.39 7.30 -4.12
CA GLY A 312 -20.97 7.71 -5.38
C GLY A 312 -21.61 9.09 -5.28
N PRO A 313 -22.53 9.43 -6.18
CA PRO A 313 -23.11 10.76 -6.20
C PRO A 313 -24.08 11.00 -5.05
N ASP A 314 -24.29 12.28 -4.78
CA ASP A 314 -25.26 12.75 -3.81
C ASP A 314 -26.47 13.36 -4.52
N TYR A 315 -27.66 12.87 -4.18
CA TYR A 315 -28.90 13.27 -4.85
C TYR A 315 -29.70 14.27 -4.02
N GLU A 316 -29.41 14.40 -2.73
CA GLU A 316 -30.16 15.23 -1.79
C GLU A 316 -29.17 15.99 -0.92
N VAL A 317 -28.69 17.11 -1.47
CA VAL A 317 -27.79 18.00 -0.74
C VAL A 317 -28.63 18.85 0.20
N THR A 318 -28.39 18.68 1.50
CA THR A 318 -29.09 19.40 2.56
C THR A 318 -28.52 20.80 2.77
N CYS A 319 -29.29 21.66 3.43
CA CYS A 319 -28.85 23.03 3.72
C CYS A 319 -27.65 23.07 4.67
N GLU A 320 -27.58 22.13 5.62
CA GLU A 320 -26.45 21.95 6.53
C GLU A 320 -25.16 21.63 5.77
N GLU A 321 -25.22 20.72 4.80
CA GLU A 321 -24.10 20.40 3.91
C GLU A 321 -23.68 21.60 3.05
N ALA A 322 -24.64 22.41 2.58
CA ALA A 322 -24.37 23.58 1.74
C ALA A 322 -23.72 24.76 2.48
N GLN A 323 -23.87 24.88 3.80
CA GLN A 323 -23.33 25.99 4.61
C GLN A 323 -21.84 25.87 4.92
N PHE A 324 -21.35 24.65 5.15
CA PHE A 324 -19.98 24.41 5.61
C PHE A 324 -19.09 23.94 4.45
N PHE A 325 -18.62 24.90 3.64
CA PHE A 325 -17.49 24.75 2.70
C PHE A 325 -17.39 23.43 1.91
N GLY A 326 -18.07 23.38 0.75
CA GLY A 326 -17.73 22.46 -0.34
C GLY A 326 -18.14 21.00 -0.09
N SER A 327 -18.01 20.21 -1.15
CA SER A 327 -18.45 18.81 -1.31
C SER A 327 -17.85 17.76 -0.34
N GLY A 328 -17.46 18.13 0.87
CA GLY A 328 -16.81 17.28 1.87
C GLY A 328 -17.59 17.13 3.19
N SER A 329 -18.72 17.81 3.35
CA SER A 329 -19.61 17.74 4.52
C SER A 329 -20.69 16.67 4.42
N ARG A 330 -20.65 15.81 3.39
CA ARG A 330 -21.62 14.72 3.24
C ARG A 330 -21.46 13.76 4.41
N ASP A 331 -22.45 13.73 5.31
CA ASP A 331 -22.52 12.69 6.33
C ASP A 331 -22.92 11.40 5.60
N ILE A 332 -21.94 10.51 5.42
CA ILE A 332 -22.19 9.26 4.73
C ILE A 332 -22.87 8.32 5.75
N ASP A 333 -24.19 8.48 5.90
CA ASP A 333 -25.09 7.70 6.77
C ASP A 333 -24.85 6.18 6.69
N SER A 334 -24.29 5.72 5.56
CA SER A 334 -23.80 4.37 5.34
C SER A 334 -22.34 4.39 4.91
N GLU A 335 -21.39 4.41 5.86
CA GLU A 335 -19.97 4.24 5.51
C GLU A 335 -19.82 3.03 4.56
N PRO A 336 -19.38 3.22 3.30
CA PRO A 336 -19.16 2.10 2.40
C PRO A 336 -18.11 1.17 3.02
N LEU A 337 -18.29 -0.13 2.85
CA LEU A 337 -17.36 -1.12 3.38
C LEU A 337 -15.92 -0.76 2.98
N PRO A 338 -14.95 -0.89 3.90
CA PRO A 338 -13.57 -0.55 3.63
C PRO A 338 -13.06 -1.29 2.39
N ILE A 339 -12.34 -0.60 1.53
CA ILE A 339 -11.86 -1.10 0.24
C ILE A 339 -10.56 -1.91 0.38
N TRP A 340 -9.80 -1.70 1.46
CA TRP A 340 -8.50 -2.35 1.66
C TRP A 340 -8.53 -3.90 1.60
N PRO A 341 -9.59 -4.64 2.04
CA PRO A 341 -9.60 -6.09 1.91
C PRO A 341 -9.63 -6.55 0.45
N LEU A 342 -10.36 -5.81 -0.40
CA LEU A 342 -10.36 -6.05 -1.84
C LEU A 342 -8.98 -5.78 -2.44
N GLY A 343 -8.33 -4.70 -2.00
CA GLY A 343 -6.95 -4.37 -2.39
C GLY A 343 -5.96 -5.49 -2.09
N LEU A 344 -5.96 -5.99 -0.85
CA LEU A 344 -5.10 -7.11 -0.44
C LEU A 344 -5.40 -8.37 -1.24
N ALA A 345 -6.67 -8.66 -1.52
CA ALA A 345 -7.04 -9.81 -2.33
C ALA A 345 -6.51 -9.70 -3.78
N LEU A 346 -6.67 -8.54 -4.41
CA LEU A 346 -6.22 -8.28 -5.78
C LEU A 346 -4.69 -8.34 -5.88
N GLN A 347 -3.98 -7.62 -5.00
CA GLN A 347 -2.52 -7.63 -4.99
C GLN A 347 -1.95 -8.99 -4.58
N GLY A 348 -2.57 -9.67 -3.61
CA GLY A 348 -2.21 -11.01 -3.19
C GLY A 348 -2.39 -12.04 -4.30
N ALA A 349 -3.49 -11.96 -5.05
CA ALA A 349 -3.72 -12.80 -6.23
C ALA A 349 -2.68 -12.54 -7.33
N LEU A 350 -2.36 -11.27 -7.61
CA LEU A 350 -1.33 -10.89 -8.56
C LEU A 350 0.05 -11.43 -8.13
N ALA A 351 0.46 -11.19 -6.89
CA ALA A 351 1.71 -11.69 -6.32
C ALA A 351 1.79 -13.22 -6.36
N GLY A 352 0.71 -13.91 -5.98
CA GLY A 352 0.59 -15.36 -6.02
C GLY A 352 0.72 -15.91 -7.44
N LEU A 353 0.07 -15.30 -8.43
CA LEU A 353 0.15 -15.68 -9.84
C LEU A 353 1.57 -15.53 -10.39
N VAL A 354 2.22 -14.41 -10.10
CA VAL A 354 3.59 -14.13 -10.53
C VAL A 354 4.58 -15.10 -9.88
N LEU A 355 4.45 -15.38 -8.57
CA LEU A 355 5.27 -16.37 -7.88
C LEU A 355 5.04 -17.79 -8.41
N TRP A 356 3.79 -18.16 -8.69
CA TRP A 356 3.45 -19.46 -9.27
C TRP A 356 4.05 -19.64 -10.66
N ALA A 357 3.96 -18.61 -11.52
CA ALA A 357 4.57 -18.62 -12.84
C ALA A 357 6.10 -18.70 -12.74
N GLY A 358 6.69 -17.94 -11.80
CA GLY A 358 8.11 -18.01 -11.48
C GLY A 358 8.56 -19.39 -11.03
N ARG A 359 7.81 -20.04 -10.13
CA ARG A 359 8.04 -21.42 -9.68
C ARG A 359 8.02 -22.38 -10.87
N ARG A 360 7.02 -22.31 -11.74
CA ARG A 360 6.92 -23.19 -12.93
C ARG A 360 8.13 -23.06 -13.85
N LYS A 361 8.67 -21.85 -14.00
CA LYS A 361 9.87 -21.61 -14.82
C LYS A 361 11.15 -22.20 -14.22
N LEU A 362 11.20 -22.39 -12.90
CA LEU A 362 12.34 -22.98 -12.19
C LEU A 362 12.30 -24.51 -12.12
N VAL A 363 11.19 -25.16 -12.53
CA VAL A 363 11.08 -26.64 -12.53
C VAL A 363 11.93 -27.23 -13.66
N THR A 364 12.80 -28.17 -13.29
CA THR A 364 13.66 -28.95 -14.18
C THR A 364 12.93 -30.19 -14.72
N PRO A 365 13.35 -30.76 -15.89
CA PRO A 365 14.50 -30.38 -16.69
C PRO A 365 14.25 -29.13 -17.55
N VAL A 366 15.23 -28.23 -17.57
CA VAL A 366 15.22 -27.03 -18.41
C VAL A 366 15.40 -27.45 -19.87
N ARG A 367 14.29 -27.53 -20.62
CA ARG A 367 14.29 -27.97 -22.03
C ARG A 367 14.99 -27.00 -22.98
N ARG A 368 15.13 -25.72 -22.61
CA ARG A 368 15.83 -24.67 -23.37
C ARG A 368 16.52 -23.69 -22.43
N LEU A 369 17.83 -23.57 -22.55
CA LEU A 369 18.60 -22.53 -21.86
C LEU A 369 18.35 -21.17 -22.54
N ALA A 370 18.31 -20.09 -21.75
CA ALA A 370 18.29 -18.76 -22.30
C ALA A 370 19.59 -18.50 -23.09
N ARG A 371 19.49 -17.86 -24.26
CA ARG A 371 20.67 -17.48 -25.06
C ARG A 371 21.63 -16.64 -24.21
N GLY A 372 22.88 -17.12 -24.08
CA GLY A 372 23.95 -16.43 -23.33
C GLY A 372 24.26 -17.00 -21.94
N THR A 373 23.62 -18.09 -21.52
CA THR A 373 23.96 -18.76 -20.26
C THR A 373 25.23 -19.61 -20.46
N ARG A 374 26.36 -19.21 -19.87
CA ARG A 374 27.56 -20.06 -19.81
C ARG A 374 27.37 -21.07 -18.68
N ILE A 375 27.41 -22.35 -19.02
CA ILE A 375 27.51 -23.44 -18.04
C ILE A 375 29.02 -23.68 -17.87
N ALA A 376 29.50 -23.67 -16.64
CA ALA A 376 30.86 -24.08 -16.30
C ALA A 376 30.94 -25.61 -16.28
#